data_AF-A0A417Q814-F1
#
_entry.id   AF-A0A417Q814-F1
#
_cell.length_a   1.000
_cell.length_b   1.000
_cell.length_c   1.000
_cell.angle_alpha   90.00
_cell.angle_beta   90.00
_cell.angle_gamma   90.00
#
_symmetry.space_group_name_H-M   'P 1'
#
loop_
_entity.id
_entity.type
_entity.pdbx_description
1 polymer ?
#
loop_
_entity_poly.entity_id
_entity_poly.type
_entity_poly.pdbx_seq_one_letter_code
_entity_poly.pdbx_strand_id
1 'polypeptide(L)'
;ITATDRHGILYHGRIRRLVPRECLRLQGYYDWQIDKIIDCTSDAQLYKQAGNGVTVTVIEAIGALLRKADAERKELELSEKG
;
A
#
# COMPACT_ATOMS: atom_id res chain seq x y z
N ILE A 1 22.27 -1.90 18.90
CA ILE A 1 21.77 -2.41 17.62
C ILE A 1 22.95 -3.01 16.87
N THR A 2 23.15 -4.32 16.97
CA THR A 2 24.30 -5.02 16.38
C THR A 2 24.04 -5.24 14.89
N ALA A 3 24.90 -4.64 14.05
CA ALA A 3 25.01 -4.80 12.60
C ALA A 3 23.83 -5.51 11.90
N THR A 4 22.79 -4.75 11.58
CA THR A 4 21.79 -5.15 10.59
C THR A 4 22.47 -5.19 9.21
N ASP A 5 22.22 -6.20 8.40
CA ASP A 5 22.75 -6.28 7.04
C ASP A 5 22.25 -5.14 6.14
N ARG A 6 22.85 -4.97 4.96
CA ARG A 6 22.50 -3.92 3.97
C ARG A 6 21.01 -3.84 3.67
N HIS A 7 20.29 -4.96 3.69
CA HIS A 7 18.90 -5.04 3.29
C HIS A 7 17.92 -5.09 4.48
N GLY A 8 18.41 -5.11 5.72
CA GLY A 8 17.54 -5.07 6.89
C GLY A 8 16.98 -6.41 7.34
N ILE A 9 17.16 -7.50 6.59
CA ILE A 9 16.40 -8.76 6.71
C ILE A 9 17.17 -9.91 7.38
N LEU A 10 18.45 -9.71 7.69
CA LEU A 10 19.31 -10.65 8.40
C LEU A 10 19.45 -10.21 9.86
N TYR A 11 19.18 -11.12 10.78
CA TYR A 11 19.35 -10.92 12.21
C TYR A 11 20.16 -12.09 12.79
N HIS A 12 21.35 -11.80 13.31
CA HIS A 12 22.31 -12.81 13.82
C HIS A 12 22.53 -13.99 12.84
N GLY A 13 22.74 -13.69 11.55
CA GLY A 13 23.00 -14.70 10.53
C GLY A 13 21.78 -15.53 10.09
N ARG A 14 20.57 -15.17 10.52
CA ARG A 14 19.32 -15.82 10.11
C ARG A 14 18.40 -14.83 9.41
N ILE A 15 17.67 -15.30 8.39
CA ILE A 15 16.60 -14.52 7.76
C ILE A 15 15.51 -14.31 8.80
N ARG A 16 15.15 -13.05 9.06
CA ARG A 16 14.02 -12.71 9.94
C ARG A 16 12.75 -12.46 9.13
N ARG A 17 11.62 -12.56 9.81
CA ARG A 17 10.33 -12.14 9.27
C ARG A 17 10.26 -10.61 9.21
N LEU A 18 9.62 -10.09 8.16
CA LEU A 18 9.27 -8.67 8.07
C LEU A 18 8.26 -8.31 9.16
N VAL A 19 8.42 -7.15 9.80
CA VAL A 19 7.44 -6.66 10.79
C VAL A 19 6.21 -6.09 10.08
N PRO A 20 5.05 -5.94 10.74
CA PRO A 20 3.84 -5.46 10.08
C PRO A 20 4.01 -4.12 9.36
N ARG A 21 4.76 -3.20 9.97
CA ARG A 21 5.11 -1.91 9.35
C ARG A 21 5.85 -2.07 8.03
N GLU A 22 6.81 -2.99 7.96
CA GLU A 22 7.55 -3.26 6.71
C GLU A 22 6.63 -3.87 5.65
N CYS A 23 5.74 -4.79 6.04
CA CYS A 23 4.73 -5.33 5.12
C CYS A 23 3.81 -4.23 4.57
N LEU A 24 3.33 -3.30 5.39
CA LEU A 24 2.48 -2.20 4.94
C LEU A 24 3.24 -1.18 4.08
N ARG A 25 4.51 -0.88 4.40
CA ARG A 25 5.36 -0.06 3.53
C ARG A 25 5.55 -0.69 2.15
N LEU A 26 5.75 -2.01 2.09
CA LEU A 26 5.81 -2.74 0.81
C LEU A 26 4.50 -2.65 0.01
N GLN A 27 3.35 -2.54 0.69
CA GLN A 27 2.06 -2.29 0.05
C GLN A 27 1.85 -0.83 -0.38
N GLY A 28 2.81 0.07 -0.13
CA GLY A 28 2.76 1.48 -0.54
C GLY A 28 2.10 2.42 0.48
N TYR A 29 1.88 1.98 1.72
CA TYR A 29 1.37 2.85 2.78
C TYR A 29 2.45 3.82 3.27
N TYR A 30 2.05 5.07 3.53
CA TYR A 30 2.89 6.07 4.18
C TYR A 30 2.96 5.84 5.69
N ASP A 31 4.07 6.20 6.32
CA ASP A 31 4.29 5.95 7.76
C ASP A 31 3.19 6.56 8.64
N TRP A 32 2.73 7.78 8.33
CA TRP A 32 1.66 8.43 9.08
C TRP A 32 0.32 7.68 8.99
N GLN A 33 0.08 6.91 7.92
CA GLN A 33 -1.10 6.05 7.80
C GLN A 33 -0.90 4.79 8.65
N ILE A 34 0.29 4.20 8.58
CA ILE A 34 0.65 3.00 9.34
C ILE A 34 0.53 3.25 10.84
N ASP A 35 1.02 4.41 11.32
CA ASP A 35 0.96 4.79 12.73
C ASP A 35 -0.47 4.78 13.28
N LYS A 36 -1.44 5.23 12.47
CA LYS A 36 -2.86 5.24 12.84
C LYS A 36 -3.47 3.84 12.92
N ILE A 37 -2.99 2.90 12.11
CA ILE A 37 -3.53 1.54 12.03
C ILE A 37 -2.91 0.65 13.12
N ILE A 38 -1.61 0.79 13.37
CA ILE A 38 -0.88 0.00 14.37
C ILE A 38 -1.40 0.25 15.78
N ASP A 39 -1.83 1.47 16.10
CA ASP A 39 -2.31 1.83 17.44
C ASP A 39 -3.59 1.06 17.86
N CYS A 40 -4.38 0.58 16.88
CA CYS A 40 -5.66 -0.06 17.14
C CYS A 40 -5.78 -1.51 16.63
N THR A 41 -4.73 -2.07 16.02
CA THR A 41 -4.80 -3.37 15.32
C THR A 41 -3.65 -4.28 15.72
N SER A 42 -3.94 -5.55 16.05
CA SER A 42 -2.89 -6.52 16.40
C SER A 42 -1.99 -6.87 15.20
N ASP A 43 -0.74 -7.22 15.49
CA ASP A 43 0.21 -7.70 14.47
C ASP A 43 -0.38 -8.78 13.58
N ALA A 44 -1.07 -9.78 14.16
CA ALA A 44 -1.68 -10.87 13.41
C ALA A 44 -2.74 -10.38 12.41
N GLN A 45 -3.53 -9.37 12.77
CA GLN A 45 -4.51 -8.75 11.88
C GLN A 45 -3.82 -7.89 10.82
N LEU A 46 -2.80 -7.12 11.19
CA LEU A 46 -2.03 -6.30 10.25
C LEU A 46 -1.36 -7.15 9.16
N TYR A 47 -0.77 -8.29 9.52
CA TYR A 47 -0.23 -9.23 8.53
C TYR A 47 -1.30 -9.73 7.57
N LYS A 48 -2.50 -10.06 8.07
CA LYS A 48 -3.63 -10.48 7.22
C LYS A 48 -4.08 -9.36 6.29
N GLN A 49 -4.16 -8.12 6.79
CA GLN A 49 -4.52 -6.96 5.98
C GLN A 49 -3.49 -6.67 4.91
N ALA A 50 -2.20 -6.71 5.24
CA ALA A 50 -1.12 -6.51 4.28
C ALA A 50 -1.05 -7.61 3.22
N GLY A 51 -1.43 -8.85 3.56
CA GLY A 51 -1.44 -9.99 2.64
C GLY A 51 -2.69 -10.09 1.76
N ASN A 52 -3.86 -9.73 2.30
CA ASN A 52 -5.15 -9.81 1.59
C ASN A 52 -5.53 -8.49 0.90
N GLY A 53 -4.85 -7.39 1.24
CA GLY A 53 -5.07 -6.08 0.65
C GLY A 53 -4.49 -5.96 -0.76
N VAL A 54 -4.83 -4.87 -1.44
CA VAL A 54 -4.27 -4.51 -2.75
C VAL A 54 -3.24 -3.40 -2.56
N THR A 55 -2.15 -3.45 -3.32
CA THR A 55 -1.07 -2.46 -3.25
C THR A 55 -1.57 -1.07 -3.65
N VAL A 56 -1.25 -0.05 -2.84
CA VAL A 56 -1.69 1.34 -2.98
C VAL A 56 -1.39 1.88 -4.39
N THR A 57 -0.17 1.68 -4.88
CA THR A 57 0.27 2.19 -6.19
C THR A 57 -0.54 1.62 -7.36
N VAL A 58 -1.01 0.38 -7.24
CA VAL A 58 -1.87 -0.27 -8.25
C VAL A 58 -3.25 0.37 -8.25
N ILE A 59 -3.84 0.56 -7.07
CA ILE A 59 -5.16 1.20 -6.94
C ILE A 59 -5.12 2.66 -7.38
N GLU A 60 -4.04 3.39 -7.10
CA GLU A 60 -3.84 4.76 -7.57
C GLU A 60 -3.82 4.84 -9.10
N ALA A 61 -3.09 3.92 -9.76
CA ALA A 61 -3.03 3.85 -11.21
C ALA A 61 -4.42 3.53 -11.82
N ILE A 62 -5.13 2.55 -11.27
CA ILE A 62 -6.50 2.20 -11.70
C ILE A 62 -7.42 3.41 -11.51
N GLY A 63 -7.35 4.08 -10.36
CA GLY A 63 -8.15 5.27 -10.08
C GLY A 63 -7.89 6.42 -11.04
N ALA A 64 -6.63 6.60 -11.48
CA ALA A 64 -6.30 7.59 -12.50
C ALA A 64 -6.93 7.27 -13.87
N LEU A 65 -6.91 5.99 -14.27
CA LEU A 65 -7.56 5.54 -15.50
C LEU A 65 -9.08 5.71 -15.45
N LEU A 66 -9.71 5.38 -14.32
CA LEU A 66 -11.15 5.56 -14.12
C LEU A 66 -11.54 7.05 -14.22
N ARG A 67 -10.76 7.95 -13.61
CA ARG A 67 -11.00 9.40 -13.72
C ARG A 67 -10.90 9.90 -15.16
N LYS A 68 -9.93 9.39 -15.92
CA LYS A 68 -9.77 9.74 -17.34
C LYS A 68 -10.98 9.28 -18.16
N ALA A 69 -11.40 8.03 -17.99
CA ALA A 69 -12.56 7.49 -18.69
C ALA A 69 -13.87 8.22 -18.34
N ASP A 70 -14.05 8.63 -17.08
CA ASP A 70 -15.20 9.43 -16.65
C ASP A 70 -15.20 10.83 -17.30
N ALA A 71 -14.03 11.47 -17.42
CA ALA A 71 -13.90 12.76 -18.09
C ALA A 71 -14.23 12.67 -19.59
N GLU A 72 -13.66 11.69 -20.30
CA GLU A 72 -13.93 11.45 -21.73
C GLU A 72 -15.41 11.17 -21.99
N ARG A 73 -16.06 10.38 -21.11
CA ARG A 73 -17.49 10.12 -21.20
C ARG A 73 -18.32 11.40 -21.05
N LYS A 74 -17.97 12.27 -20.10
CA LYS A 74 -18.69 13.55 -19.90
C LYS A 74 -18.54 14.48 -21.10
N GLU A 75 -17.37 14.51 -21.74
CA GLU A 75 -17.15 15.31 -22.95
C GLU A 75 -18.00 14.82 -24.11
N LEU A 76 -18.09 13.49 -24.32
CA LEU A 76 -18.98 12.89 -25.33
C LEU A 76 -20.45 13.22 -25.05
N GLU A 77 -20.91 13.06 -23.81
CA GLU A 77 -22.29 13.39 -23.42
C GLU A 77 -22.63 14.87 -23.60
N LEU A 78 -21.63 15.77 -23.52
CA LEU A 78 -21.81 17.20 -23.77
C LEU A 78 -21.88 17.50 -25.28
N SER A 79 -21.06 16.81 -26.07
CA SER A 79 -21.05 16.92 -27.54
C SER A 79 -22.32 16.37 -28.19
N GLU A 80 -22.99 15.39 -27.58
CA GLU A 80 -24.25 14.82 -28.09
C GLU A 80 -25.49 15.66 -27.74
N LYS A 81 -25.37 16.60 -26.79
CA LYS A 81 -26.47 17.45 -26.31
C LYS A 81 -26.49 18.86 -26.90
N GLY A 82 -25.45 19.26 -27.62
CA GLY A 82 -25.37 20.53 -28.37
C GLY A 82 -25.75 20.33 -29.82
#